data_AF-F0NNE2-F1
#
_entry.id   AF-F0NNE2-F1
#
_cell.length_a   1.000
_cell.length_b   1.000
_cell.length_c   1.000
_cell.angle_alpha   90.00
_cell.angle_beta   90.00
_cell.angle_gamma   90.00
#
_symmetry.space_group_name_H-M   'P 1'
#
loop_
_entity.id
_entity.type
_entity.pdbx_description
1 polymer ?
#
loop_
_entity_poly.entity_id
_entity_poly.type
_entity_poly.pdbx_seq_one_letter_code
_entity_poly.pdbx_strand_id
1 'polypeptide(L)'
;MKVLLVTFGDINDPTNGYLLRVSTIYKCLSKEHKVTVIQFVNSKVDNSKNFINVEIGKNYFSYAIKIVFKSLSSIKLIKSNDKIIVEGSIFLPFIIMAKLLRKRVIYDTHGSIVEVSKGLKGVKNFIFRRMIGGFLDSISTKLSDVVITVSEDDAQIFRRYTRNKGKVVVVRHAIDVENIPFYEVPNERVRRAIFVGNLYSVQNYEAVKIILKVAEIVKDVEFVIVGDGKELFKDYPPNVRFVGKVPSLHEYYKEADVCFIPLTTGTGVKTKVLECMAYGRPVITTKKGIEGLHDVEKLDGIYLIGPAEDISEYAYLMGRLVLNKQYHNLREYVMEKHSVNSICRSLLLLVKN
;
A
#
# COMPACT_ATOMS: atom_id res chain seq x y z
N MET A 1 15.26 -23.68 0.36
CA MET A 1 16.21 -22.54 0.31
C MET A 1 16.09 -21.72 1.60
N LYS A 2 17.18 -21.10 2.06
CA LYS A 2 17.21 -20.18 3.20
C LYS A 2 17.18 -18.74 2.70
N VAL A 3 16.25 -17.93 3.20
CA VAL A 3 16.07 -16.53 2.80
C VAL A 3 16.23 -15.63 4.03
N LEU A 4 17.05 -14.60 3.91
CA LEU A 4 17.14 -13.52 4.89
C LEU A 4 16.30 -12.34 4.42
N LEU A 5 15.28 -11.96 5.18
CA LEU A 5 14.48 -10.76 4.96
C LEU A 5 14.92 -9.66 5.94
N VAL A 6 15.23 -8.48 5.44
CA VAL A 6 15.63 -7.32 6.24
C VAL A 6 14.60 -6.21 6.07
N THR A 7 13.97 -5.78 7.16
CA THR A 7 12.83 -4.86 7.11
C THR A 7 12.78 -3.90 8.30
N PHE A 8 11.96 -2.87 8.18
CA PHE A 8 11.56 -1.99 9.27
C PHE A 8 10.23 -2.45 9.88
N GLY A 9 10.04 -2.17 11.18
CA GLY A 9 8.83 -2.40 11.96
C GLY A 9 8.53 -3.87 12.26
N ASP A 10 7.56 -4.10 13.16
CA ASP A 10 7.15 -5.45 13.53
C ASP A 10 6.14 -5.98 12.51
N ILE A 11 6.54 -7.02 11.77
CA ILE A 11 5.68 -7.59 10.73
C ILE A 11 4.65 -8.58 11.29
N ASN A 12 4.76 -8.95 12.57
CA ASN A 12 3.76 -9.77 13.26
C ASN A 12 2.55 -8.93 13.70
N ASP A 13 2.71 -7.62 13.85
CA ASP A 13 1.64 -6.65 14.15
C ASP A 13 1.65 -5.50 13.12
N PRO A 14 1.19 -5.76 11.88
CA PRO A 14 1.27 -4.77 10.81
C PRO A 14 0.27 -3.63 11.01
N THR A 15 0.78 -2.44 11.36
CA THR A 15 -0.05 -1.25 11.66
C THR A 15 -0.27 -0.29 10.48
N ASN A 16 0.34 -0.57 9.31
CA ASN A 16 0.21 0.26 8.11
C ASN A 16 0.43 -0.57 6.84
N GLY A 17 0.16 0.02 5.67
CA GLY A 17 0.27 -0.68 4.38
C GLY A 17 1.68 -1.19 4.04
N TYR A 18 2.74 -0.51 4.50
CA TYR A 18 4.11 -1.01 4.33
C TYR A 18 4.29 -2.33 5.10
N LEU A 19 3.96 -2.37 6.39
CA LEU A 19 4.10 -3.58 7.19
C LEU A 19 3.17 -4.70 6.74
N LEU A 20 1.97 -4.36 6.26
CA LEU A 20 1.04 -5.35 5.70
C LEU A 20 1.64 -6.04 4.46
N ARG A 21 2.29 -5.28 3.58
CA ARG A 21 3.02 -5.83 2.43
C ARG A 21 4.15 -6.74 2.87
N VAL A 22 5.03 -6.28 3.77
CA VAL A 22 6.17 -7.09 4.22
C VAL A 22 5.70 -8.37 4.92
N SER A 23 4.67 -8.28 5.75
CA SER A 23 4.03 -9.44 6.40
C SER A 23 3.49 -10.43 5.36
N THR A 24 2.87 -9.92 4.28
CA THR A 24 2.41 -10.75 3.16
C THR A 24 3.58 -11.44 2.44
N ILE A 25 4.64 -10.70 2.12
CA ILE A 25 5.87 -11.24 1.50
C ILE A 25 6.44 -12.36 2.38
N TYR A 26 6.60 -12.12 3.68
CA TYR A 26 7.08 -13.11 4.63
C TYR A 26 6.19 -14.38 4.64
N LYS A 27 4.87 -14.22 4.70
CA LYS A 27 3.91 -15.34 4.66
C LYS A 27 4.03 -16.13 3.35
N CYS A 28 4.11 -15.44 2.20
CA CYS A 28 4.31 -16.08 0.90
C CYS A 28 5.59 -16.92 0.86
N LEU A 29 6.71 -16.33 1.26
CA LEU A 29 8.03 -16.99 1.24
C LEU A 29 8.08 -18.19 2.20
N SER A 30 7.49 -18.05 3.38
CA SER A 30 7.49 -19.09 4.41
C SER A 30 6.71 -20.34 4.02
N LYS A 31 5.85 -20.28 2.98
CA LYS A 31 5.17 -21.46 2.44
C LYS A 31 6.14 -22.47 1.81
N GLU A 32 7.22 -22.02 1.18
CA GLU A 32 8.15 -22.88 0.44
C GLU A 32 9.62 -22.78 0.91
N HIS A 33 9.94 -21.82 1.76
CA HIS A 33 11.32 -21.49 2.13
C HIS A 33 11.49 -21.27 3.63
N LYS A 34 12.71 -21.51 4.12
CA LYS A 34 13.07 -21.18 5.50
C LYS A 34 13.45 -19.70 5.55
N VAL A 35 12.59 -18.87 6.12
CA VAL A 35 12.81 -17.42 6.20
C VAL A 35 13.30 -17.02 7.59
N THR A 36 14.38 -16.25 7.64
CA THR A 36 14.83 -15.53 8.83
C THR A 36 14.64 -14.05 8.60
N VAL A 37 14.10 -13.34 9.58
CA VAL A 37 13.78 -11.91 9.48
C VAL A 37 14.66 -11.13 10.44
N ILE A 38 15.33 -10.09 9.95
CA ILE A 38 15.86 -9.01 10.79
C ILE A 38 14.90 -7.84 10.67
N GLN A 39 14.25 -7.50 11.77
CA GLN A 39 13.30 -6.38 11.81
C GLN A 39 13.76 -5.29 12.77
N PHE A 40 13.76 -4.05 12.28
CA PHE A 40 14.16 -2.89 13.07
C PHE A 40 12.91 -2.24 13.67
N VAL A 41 12.75 -2.34 14.99
CA VAL A 41 11.52 -2.00 15.71
C VAL A 41 11.67 -0.78 16.62
N ASN A 42 10.59 -0.01 16.78
CA ASN A 42 10.57 1.20 17.62
C ASN A 42 10.37 0.92 19.11
N SER A 43 9.97 -0.30 19.46
CA SER A 43 9.72 -0.76 20.82
C SER A 43 10.34 -2.14 21.02
N LYS A 44 10.56 -2.52 22.28
CA LYS A 44 11.08 -3.85 22.61
C LYS A 44 10.07 -4.92 22.18
N VAL A 45 10.54 -5.85 21.36
CA VAL A 45 9.81 -7.04 20.92
C VAL A 45 10.74 -8.23 21.14
N ASP A 46 10.23 -9.31 21.74
CA ASP A 46 11.04 -10.47 22.06
C ASP A 46 11.46 -11.23 20.79
N ASN A 47 12.73 -11.63 20.76
CA ASN A 47 13.25 -12.45 19.66
C ASN A 47 12.56 -13.80 19.66
N SER A 48 12.32 -14.33 18.46
CA SER A 48 11.85 -15.69 18.28
C SER A 48 12.73 -16.44 17.27
N LYS A 49 12.50 -17.74 17.12
CA LYS A 49 13.36 -18.63 16.31
C LYS A 49 13.65 -18.11 14.90
N ASN A 50 12.71 -17.38 14.28
CA ASN A 50 12.83 -16.84 12.93
C ASN A 50 12.98 -15.31 12.90
N PHE A 51 12.87 -14.61 14.03
CA PHE A 51 12.80 -13.15 14.09
C PHE A 51 13.89 -12.58 15.00
N ILE A 52 14.70 -11.69 14.42
CA ILE A 52 15.77 -10.96 15.07
C ILE A 52 15.36 -9.50 15.14
N ASN A 53 14.91 -9.06 16.31
CA ASN A 53 14.48 -7.70 16.58
C ASN A 53 15.69 -6.82 16.91
N VAL A 54 15.75 -5.66 16.26
CA VAL A 54 16.76 -4.65 16.51
C VAL A 54 16.06 -3.36 16.91
N GLU A 55 16.15 -3.01 18.19
CA GLU A 55 15.54 -1.78 18.70
C GLU A 55 16.32 -0.56 18.21
N ILE A 56 15.63 0.39 17.59
CA ILE A 56 16.25 1.58 16.99
C ILE A 56 15.97 2.88 17.74
N GLY A 57 14.90 2.94 18.55
CA GLY A 57 14.45 4.16 19.20
C GLY A 57 13.94 5.20 18.19
N LYS A 58 13.71 6.45 18.63
CA LYS A 58 13.09 7.51 17.79
C LYS A 58 14.09 8.37 17.00
N ASN A 59 15.41 8.22 17.20
CA ASN A 59 16.42 9.08 16.59
C ASN A 59 16.94 8.49 15.26
N TYR A 60 16.73 9.22 14.16
CA TYR A 60 17.11 8.79 12.80
C TYR A 60 18.63 8.57 12.61
N PHE A 61 19.48 9.33 13.30
CA PHE A 61 20.93 9.13 13.21
C PHE A 61 21.37 7.85 13.92
N SER A 62 20.81 7.59 15.10
CA SER A 62 21.00 6.31 15.82
C SER A 62 20.55 5.12 14.96
N TYR A 63 19.45 5.30 14.22
CA TYR A 63 18.95 4.28 13.30
C TYR A 63 19.96 3.91 12.21
N ALA A 64 20.52 4.90 11.49
CA ALA A 64 21.51 4.65 10.44
C ALA A 64 22.75 3.91 10.97
N ILE A 65 23.26 4.32 12.14
CA ILE A 65 24.40 3.67 12.80
C ILE A 65 24.06 2.20 13.14
N LYS A 66 22.89 1.95 13.73
CA LYS A 66 22.45 0.59 14.06
C LYS A 66 22.31 -0.30 12.83
N ILE A 67 21.81 0.22 11.71
CA ILE A 67 21.75 -0.53 10.44
C ILE A 67 23.15 -0.96 10.01
N VAL A 68 24.11 -0.03 10.02
CA VAL A 68 25.50 -0.33 9.62
C VAL A 68 26.11 -1.40 10.53
N PHE A 69 26.09 -1.21 11.85
CA PHE A 69 26.62 -2.20 12.80
C PHE A 69 25.90 -3.55 12.71
N LYS A 70 24.58 -3.56 12.51
CA LYS A 70 23.84 -4.81 12.34
C LYS A 70 24.20 -5.52 11.04
N SER A 71 24.41 -4.79 9.95
CA SER A 71 24.85 -5.38 8.68
C SER A 71 26.21 -6.07 8.81
N LEU A 72 27.16 -5.45 9.53
CA LEU A 72 28.49 -6.00 9.82
C LEU A 72 28.42 -7.22 10.74
N SER A 73 27.68 -7.15 11.85
CA SER A 73 27.55 -8.27 12.78
C SER A 73 26.76 -9.45 12.20
N SER A 74 25.97 -9.24 11.14
CA SER A 74 25.16 -10.28 10.50
C SER A 74 25.89 -11.03 9.38
N ILE A 75 27.20 -10.86 9.18
CA ILE A 75 27.98 -11.54 8.12
C ILE A 75 27.75 -13.05 8.09
N LYS A 76 27.81 -13.72 9.26
CA LYS A 76 27.59 -15.18 9.34
C LYS A 76 26.17 -15.58 8.89
N LEU A 77 25.19 -14.76 9.24
CA LEU A 77 23.79 -14.97 8.87
C LEU A 77 23.55 -14.71 7.37
N ILE A 78 24.13 -13.64 6.82
CA ILE A 78 24.08 -13.35 5.39
C ILE A 78 24.74 -14.49 4.60
N LYS A 79 25.91 -14.98 5.05
CA LYS A 79 26.60 -16.13 4.43
C LYS A 79 25.77 -17.41 4.45
N SER A 80 25.00 -17.67 5.50
CA SER A 80 24.23 -18.91 5.68
C SER A 80 22.88 -18.92 4.96
N ASN A 81 22.46 -17.80 4.37
CA ASN A 81 21.26 -17.68 3.55
C ASN A 81 21.62 -17.64 2.05
N ASP A 82 20.74 -18.17 1.21
CA ASP A 82 20.95 -18.28 -0.23
C ASP A 82 20.58 -16.98 -0.94
N LYS A 83 19.48 -16.35 -0.52
CA LYS A 83 19.00 -15.05 -1.03
C LYS A 83 18.75 -14.07 0.10
N ILE A 84 19.04 -12.80 -0.16
CA ILE A 84 18.84 -11.69 0.77
C ILE A 84 17.81 -10.76 0.17
N ILE A 85 16.69 -10.58 0.86
CA ILE A 85 15.62 -9.64 0.49
C ILE A 85 15.72 -8.44 1.42
N VAL A 86 15.73 -7.24 0.85
CA VAL A 86 15.90 -5.99 1.56
C VAL A 86 14.75 -5.04 1.23
N GLU A 87 14.01 -4.62 2.26
CA GLU A 87 12.79 -3.82 2.16
C GLU A 87 13.10 -2.32 2.38
N GLY A 88 13.37 -1.60 1.30
CA GLY A 88 13.67 -0.15 1.31
C GLY A 88 15.18 0.17 1.24
N SER A 89 15.51 1.27 0.57
CA SER A 89 16.90 1.66 0.27
C SER A 89 17.70 2.15 1.48
N ILE A 90 17.03 2.39 2.61
CA ILE A 90 17.68 2.72 3.88
C ILE A 90 18.59 1.58 4.37
N PHE A 91 18.30 0.35 3.96
CA PHE A 91 19.09 -0.84 4.29
C PHE A 91 20.19 -1.13 3.24
N LEU A 92 20.61 -0.12 2.48
CA LEU A 92 21.76 -0.20 1.58
C LEU A 92 23.01 -0.88 2.19
N PRO A 93 23.36 -0.69 3.48
CA PRO A 93 24.47 -1.43 4.10
C PRO A 93 24.32 -2.96 4.03
N PHE A 94 23.10 -3.50 4.15
CA PHE A 94 22.85 -4.94 3.96
C PHE A 94 22.98 -5.36 2.50
N ILE A 95 22.53 -4.54 1.54
CA ILE A 95 22.72 -4.79 0.11
C ILE A 95 24.22 -4.88 -0.21
N ILE A 96 25.00 -3.89 0.22
CA ILE A 96 26.46 -3.86 0.02
C ILE A 96 27.11 -5.10 0.62
N MET A 97 26.80 -5.41 1.89
CA MET A 97 27.38 -6.57 2.57
C MET A 97 27.02 -7.88 1.87
N ALA A 98 25.76 -8.06 1.45
CA ALA A 98 25.33 -9.23 0.71
C ALA A 98 26.07 -9.37 -0.64
N LYS A 99 26.26 -8.28 -1.39
CA LYS A 99 27.01 -8.30 -2.65
C LYS A 99 28.49 -8.58 -2.46
N LEU A 100 29.14 -8.02 -1.42
CA LEU A 100 30.52 -8.37 -1.05
C LEU A 100 30.67 -9.87 -0.74
N LEU A 101 29.64 -10.46 -0.14
CA LEU A 101 29.56 -11.89 0.17
C LEU A 101 29.05 -12.74 -1.00
N ARG A 102 28.96 -12.18 -2.21
CA ARG A 102 28.48 -12.83 -3.45
C ARG A 102 27.09 -13.47 -3.32
N LYS A 103 26.22 -12.88 -2.49
CA LYS A 103 24.83 -13.30 -2.37
C LYS A 103 23.96 -12.62 -3.42
N ARG A 104 22.88 -13.31 -3.78
CA ARG A 104 21.83 -12.76 -4.62
C ARG A 104 20.93 -11.86 -3.78
N VAL A 105 20.77 -10.63 -4.23
CA VAL A 105 20.02 -9.58 -3.52
C VAL A 105 18.76 -9.22 -4.31
N ILE A 106 17.64 -9.26 -3.61
CA ILE A 106 16.34 -8.77 -4.07
C ILE A 106 16.03 -7.52 -3.25
N TYR A 107 15.80 -6.40 -3.92
CA TYR A 107 15.48 -5.13 -3.28
C TYR A 107 14.02 -4.77 -3.54
N ASP A 108 13.17 -4.77 -2.51
CA ASP A 108 11.80 -4.24 -2.58
C ASP A 108 11.81 -2.75 -2.23
N THR A 109 11.29 -1.93 -3.13
CA THR A 109 11.36 -0.48 -3.07
C THR A 109 10.26 0.13 -2.20
N HIS A 110 9.08 -0.51 -2.12
CA HIS A 110 7.85 0.02 -1.51
C HIS A 110 7.34 1.37 -2.06
N GLY A 111 7.88 1.80 -3.21
CA GLY A 111 7.63 3.11 -3.82
C GLY A 111 8.87 4.00 -3.78
N SER A 112 8.99 4.91 -4.75
CA SER A 112 10.11 5.86 -4.80
C SER A 112 10.09 6.81 -3.60
N ILE A 113 11.19 6.90 -2.84
CA ILE A 113 11.30 7.84 -1.71
C ILE A 113 11.05 9.28 -2.19
N VAL A 114 11.49 9.58 -3.40
CA VAL A 114 11.31 10.89 -4.04
C VAL A 114 9.83 11.19 -4.27
N GLU A 115 9.06 10.24 -4.80
CA GLU A 115 7.63 10.45 -5.05
C GLU A 115 6.82 10.51 -3.75
N VAL A 116 7.12 9.64 -2.79
CA VAL A 116 6.50 9.68 -1.44
C VAL A 116 6.80 11.01 -0.74
N SER A 117 8.00 11.56 -0.92
CA SER A 117 8.39 12.83 -0.28
C SER A 117 7.63 14.05 -0.82
N LYS A 118 7.10 14.01 -2.05
CA LYS A 118 6.30 15.12 -2.62
C LYS A 118 5.01 15.38 -1.85
N GLY A 119 4.49 14.37 -1.16
CA GLY A 119 3.28 14.48 -0.33
C GLY A 119 3.52 14.99 1.10
N LEU A 120 4.78 15.23 1.51
CA LEU A 120 5.13 15.63 2.87
C LEU A 120 5.39 17.15 2.97
N LYS A 121 4.86 17.81 4.01
CA LYS A 121 5.09 19.24 4.26
C LYS A 121 6.54 19.51 4.73
N GLY A 122 7.18 20.54 4.17
CA GLY A 122 8.47 21.09 4.63
C GLY A 122 9.60 21.07 3.58
N VAL A 123 9.92 22.24 3.02
CA VAL A 123 10.84 22.43 1.87
C VAL A 123 12.27 21.93 2.13
N LYS A 124 12.84 22.19 3.31
CA LYS A 124 14.19 21.70 3.68
C LYS A 124 14.26 20.17 3.80
N ASN A 125 13.24 19.56 4.41
CA ASN A 125 13.15 18.11 4.55
C ASN A 125 12.89 17.44 3.20
N PHE A 126 12.14 18.09 2.30
CA PHE A 126 11.88 17.61 0.95
C PHE A 126 13.17 17.52 0.10
N ILE A 127 13.97 18.59 0.05
CA ILE A 127 15.21 18.62 -0.76
C ILE A 127 16.21 17.57 -0.26
N PHE A 128 16.41 17.49 1.06
CA PHE A 128 17.34 16.53 1.66
C PHE A 128 16.88 15.07 1.45
N ARG A 129 15.59 14.78 1.67
CA ARG A 129 15.01 13.45 1.41
C ARG A 129 15.04 13.08 -0.06
N ARG A 130 14.83 14.04 -0.96
CA ARG A 130 14.89 13.82 -2.41
C ARG A 130 16.30 13.50 -2.87
N MET A 131 17.30 14.24 -2.40
CA MET A 131 18.69 14.04 -2.81
C MET A 131 19.26 12.74 -2.25
N ILE A 132 19.09 12.49 -0.94
CA ILE A 132 19.59 11.26 -0.31
C ILE A 132 18.75 10.05 -0.70
N GLY A 133 17.42 10.18 -0.70
CA GLY A 133 16.53 9.09 -1.09
C GLY A 133 16.76 8.64 -2.53
N GLY A 134 16.83 9.59 -3.48
CA GLY A 134 17.13 9.26 -4.88
C GLY A 134 18.51 8.64 -5.08
N PHE A 135 19.52 9.08 -4.31
CA PHE A 135 20.85 8.47 -4.32
C PHE A 135 20.84 7.04 -3.77
N LEU A 136 20.19 6.82 -2.62
CA LEU A 136 20.05 5.49 -2.01
C LEU A 136 19.26 4.53 -2.91
N ASP A 137 18.14 4.98 -3.49
CA ASP A 137 17.33 4.21 -4.43
C ASP A 137 18.16 3.85 -5.68
N SER A 138 18.92 4.80 -6.22
CA SER A 138 19.80 4.59 -7.38
C SER A 138 20.89 3.54 -7.11
N ILE A 139 21.62 3.65 -6.00
CA ILE A 139 22.68 2.69 -5.65
C ILE A 139 22.08 1.32 -5.34
N SER A 140 21.03 1.26 -4.51
CA SER A 140 20.35 0.00 -4.16
C SER A 140 19.87 -0.72 -5.41
N THR A 141 19.33 0.02 -6.37
CA THR A 141 18.91 -0.49 -7.68
C THR A 141 20.07 -1.02 -8.49
N LYS A 142 21.19 -0.29 -8.56
CA LYS A 142 22.36 -0.72 -9.34
C LYS A 142 22.98 -2.00 -8.78
N LEU A 143 23.12 -2.11 -7.46
CA LEU A 143 23.77 -3.23 -6.79
C LEU A 143 22.92 -4.50 -6.71
N SER A 144 21.59 -4.37 -6.71
CA SER A 144 20.69 -5.53 -6.55
C SER A 144 20.54 -6.33 -7.84
N ASP A 145 20.32 -7.64 -7.70
CA ASP A 145 20.13 -8.56 -8.83
C ASP A 145 18.69 -8.51 -9.35
N VAL A 146 17.73 -8.27 -8.46
CA VAL A 146 16.31 -8.03 -8.78
C VAL A 146 15.83 -6.83 -7.98
N VAL A 147 15.01 -5.99 -8.59
CA VAL A 147 14.36 -4.85 -7.96
C VAL A 147 12.85 -5.01 -8.09
N ILE A 148 12.17 -5.07 -6.96
CA ILE A 148 10.73 -5.17 -6.88
C ILE A 148 10.13 -3.78 -6.69
N THR A 149 9.13 -3.47 -7.51
CA THR A 149 8.35 -2.25 -7.46
C THR A 149 6.88 -2.58 -7.29
N VAL A 150 6.12 -1.68 -6.66
CA VAL A 150 4.70 -1.91 -6.33
C VAL A 150 3.74 -1.53 -7.47
N SER A 151 4.23 -0.74 -8.43
CA SER A 151 3.49 -0.26 -9.59
C SER A 151 4.40 -0.14 -10.82
N GLU A 152 3.79 -0.08 -12.00
CA GLU A 152 4.53 0.13 -13.26
C GLU A 152 5.11 1.56 -13.33
N ASP A 153 4.42 2.55 -12.76
CA ASP A 153 4.93 3.92 -12.68
C ASP A 153 6.22 3.99 -11.84
N ASP A 154 6.25 3.28 -10.70
CA ASP A 154 7.48 3.12 -9.91
C ASP A 154 8.55 2.40 -10.72
N ALA A 155 8.19 1.30 -11.41
CA ALA A 155 9.12 0.55 -12.25
C ALA A 155 9.81 1.45 -13.30
N GLN A 156 9.09 2.38 -13.92
CA GLN A 156 9.68 3.33 -14.87
C GLN A 156 10.73 4.24 -14.22
N ILE A 157 10.52 4.68 -12.98
CA ILE A 157 11.51 5.47 -12.23
C ILE A 157 12.76 4.63 -11.98
N PHE A 158 12.60 3.42 -11.44
CA PHE A 158 13.72 2.56 -11.07
C PHE A 158 14.49 2.01 -12.28
N ARG A 159 13.82 1.79 -13.42
CA ARG A 159 14.45 1.43 -14.70
C ARG A 159 15.38 2.52 -15.23
N ARG A 160 15.24 3.79 -14.81
CA ARG A 160 16.20 4.86 -15.16
C ARG A 160 17.53 4.73 -14.41
N TYR A 161 17.55 4.03 -13.28
CA TYR A 161 18.77 3.84 -12.47
C TYR A 161 19.65 2.68 -12.94
N THR A 162 19.18 1.83 -13.87
CA THR A 162 19.92 0.65 -14.33
C THR A 162 19.85 0.44 -15.84
N ARG A 163 20.91 -0.15 -16.42
CA ARG A 163 20.94 -0.54 -17.83
C ARG A 163 20.13 -1.83 -18.09
N ASN A 164 20.11 -2.76 -17.15
CA ASN A 164 19.32 -3.99 -17.25
C ASN A 164 17.89 -3.73 -16.76
N LYS A 165 17.03 -3.22 -17.65
CA LYS A 165 15.63 -2.92 -17.31
C LYS A 165 14.82 -4.16 -16.87
N GLY A 166 15.18 -5.35 -17.37
CA GLY A 166 14.49 -6.60 -17.07
C GLY A 166 14.63 -7.06 -15.63
N LYS A 167 15.59 -6.52 -14.88
CA LYS A 167 15.72 -6.81 -13.44
C LYS A 167 14.73 -6.04 -12.56
N VAL A 168 14.05 -5.03 -13.11
CA VAL A 168 13.02 -4.25 -12.41
C VAL A 168 11.66 -4.86 -12.73
N VAL A 169 11.07 -5.50 -11.73
CA VAL A 169 9.83 -6.26 -11.84
C VAL A 169 8.74 -5.64 -10.96
N VAL A 170 7.49 -5.77 -11.38
CA VAL A 170 6.35 -5.28 -10.63
C VAL A 170 5.74 -6.42 -9.82
N VAL A 171 5.72 -6.29 -8.50
CA VAL A 171 4.98 -7.15 -7.58
C VAL A 171 4.05 -6.26 -6.77
N ARG A 172 2.77 -6.24 -7.14
CA ARG A 172 1.77 -5.32 -6.57
C ARG A 172 1.45 -5.63 -5.11
N HIS A 173 0.79 -4.70 -4.43
CA HIS A 173 0.21 -4.98 -3.11
C HIS A 173 -0.89 -6.02 -3.24
N ALA A 174 -0.96 -6.95 -2.28
CA ALA A 174 -1.99 -7.98 -2.24
C ALA A 174 -3.14 -7.58 -1.32
N ILE A 175 -4.35 -8.05 -1.63
CA ILE A 175 -5.50 -8.05 -0.74
C ILE A 175 -5.76 -9.49 -0.31
N ASP A 176 -5.95 -9.71 0.98
CA ASP A 176 -6.32 -11.01 1.55
C ASP A 176 -7.82 -11.27 1.35
N VAL A 177 -8.20 -11.35 0.06
CA VAL A 177 -9.58 -11.46 -0.40
C VAL A 177 -10.24 -12.74 0.13
N GLU A 178 -9.47 -13.80 0.39
CA GLU A 178 -9.98 -15.03 0.99
C GLU A 178 -10.59 -14.81 2.39
N ASN A 179 -10.08 -13.85 3.15
CA ASN A 179 -10.57 -13.49 4.49
C ASN A 179 -11.56 -12.31 4.49
N ILE A 180 -11.97 -11.83 3.32
CA ILE A 180 -12.94 -10.75 3.17
C ILE A 180 -14.29 -11.34 2.77
N PRO A 181 -15.39 -11.09 3.52
CA PRO A 181 -16.72 -11.50 3.07
C PRO A 181 -17.13 -10.70 1.83
N PHE A 182 -17.85 -11.35 0.91
CA PHE A 182 -18.52 -10.67 -0.20
C PHE A 182 -19.93 -10.33 0.22
N TYR A 183 -20.38 -9.13 -0.13
CA TYR A 183 -21.73 -8.69 0.14
C TYR A 183 -22.37 -8.18 -1.15
N GLU A 184 -23.59 -8.63 -1.42
CA GLU A 184 -24.43 -8.03 -2.44
C GLU A 184 -24.92 -6.66 -1.95
N VAL A 185 -25.18 -5.75 -2.89
CA VAL A 185 -25.85 -4.48 -2.60
C VAL A 185 -27.33 -4.57 -3.00
N PRO A 186 -28.24 -3.80 -2.40
CA PRO A 186 -29.63 -3.75 -2.85
C PRO A 186 -29.75 -3.30 -4.31
N ASN A 187 -30.77 -3.78 -5.02
CA ASN A 187 -31.12 -3.27 -6.36
C ASN A 187 -31.96 -2.00 -6.22
N GLU A 188 -31.35 -0.97 -5.65
CA GLU A 188 -32.00 0.29 -5.28
C GLU A 188 -31.05 1.47 -5.53
N ARG A 189 -31.54 2.68 -5.29
CA ARG A 189 -30.69 3.87 -5.26
C ARG A 189 -29.70 3.80 -4.10
N VAL A 190 -28.54 4.43 -4.29
CA VAL A 190 -27.56 4.61 -3.22
C VAL A 190 -28.20 5.34 -2.04
N ARG A 191 -28.10 4.79 -0.83
CA ARG A 191 -28.49 5.44 0.42
C ARG A 191 -27.30 5.67 1.34
N ARG A 192 -26.27 4.83 1.24
CA ARG A 192 -25.05 4.94 2.05
C ARG A 192 -23.78 4.82 1.23
N ALA A 193 -22.96 5.87 1.27
CA ALA A 193 -21.65 5.93 0.65
C ALA A 193 -20.56 5.90 1.72
N ILE A 194 -19.55 5.03 1.56
CA ILE A 194 -18.44 4.90 2.52
C ILE A 194 -17.11 5.41 1.96
N PHE A 195 -16.33 6.07 2.80
CA PHE A 195 -14.91 6.32 2.58
C PHE A 195 -14.09 5.83 3.77
N VAL A 196 -13.04 5.05 3.50
CA VAL A 196 -12.12 4.54 4.53
C VAL A 196 -10.73 5.13 4.33
N GLY A 197 -10.13 5.70 5.37
CA GLY A 197 -8.73 6.13 5.34
C GLY A 197 -8.27 6.96 6.54
N ASN A 198 -6.96 7.01 6.76
CA ASN A 198 -6.35 7.92 7.72
C ASN A 198 -6.41 9.36 7.19
N LEU A 199 -7.16 10.24 7.84
CA LEU A 199 -7.45 11.58 7.37
C LEU A 199 -6.30 12.57 7.55
N TYR A 200 -5.23 12.20 8.28
CA TYR A 200 -3.99 12.98 8.33
C TYR A 200 -3.18 12.90 7.03
N SER A 201 -3.43 11.90 6.18
CA SER A 201 -2.83 11.84 4.85
C SER A 201 -3.45 12.91 3.95
N VAL A 202 -2.60 13.68 3.26
CA VAL A 202 -3.02 14.76 2.35
C VAL A 202 -4.03 14.27 1.32
N GLN A 203 -3.82 13.07 0.77
CA GLN A 203 -4.70 12.49 -0.25
C GLN A 203 -6.10 12.22 0.30
N ASN A 204 -6.19 11.69 1.53
CA ASN A 204 -7.46 11.40 2.18
C ASN A 204 -8.15 12.68 2.67
N TYR A 205 -7.38 13.65 3.15
CA TYR A 205 -7.89 14.96 3.58
C TYR A 205 -8.58 15.69 2.43
N GLU A 206 -7.94 15.78 1.27
CA GLU A 206 -8.52 16.43 0.08
C GLU A 206 -9.74 15.66 -0.45
N ALA A 207 -9.72 14.33 -0.42
CA ALA A 207 -10.89 13.53 -0.81
C ALA A 207 -12.09 13.79 0.11
N VAL A 208 -11.89 13.84 1.44
CA VAL A 208 -12.98 14.16 2.36
C VAL A 208 -13.54 15.56 2.11
N LYS A 209 -12.72 16.56 1.77
CA LYS A 209 -13.24 17.89 1.38
C LYS A 209 -14.19 17.82 0.17
N ILE A 210 -13.92 16.96 -0.80
CA ILE A 210 -14.83 16.72 -1.93
C ILE A 210 -16.10 16.04 -1.43
N ILE A 211 -15.99 15.02 -0.58
CA ILE A 211 -17.15 14.33 0.02
C ILE A 211 -18.07 15.32 0.73
N LEU A 212 -17.52 16.24 1.53
CA LEU A 212 -18.29 17.26 2.24
C LEU A 212 -19.08 18.16 1.29
N LYS A 213 -18.45 18.62 0.19
CA LYS A 213 -19.12 19.44 -0.84
C LYS A 213 -20.21 18.67 -1.58
N VAL A 214 -19.99 17.38 -1.86
CA VAL A 214 -21.03 16.55 -2.50
C VAL A 214 -22.20 16.34 -1.54
N ALA A 215 -21.94 16.11 -0.25
CA ALA A 215 -22.97 15.98 0.78
C ALA A 215 -23.77 17.29 1.02
N GLU A 216 -23.23 18.45 0.64
CA GLU A 216 -23.99 19.69 0.63
C GLU A 216 -25.13 19.69 -0.39
N ILE A 217 -25.00 18.93 -1.49
CA ILE A 217 -25.98 18.87 -2.58
C ILE A 217 -26.83 17.60 -2.51
N VAL A 218 -26.20 16.45 -2.28
CA VAL A 218 -26.84 15.13 -2.21
C VAL A 218 -27.28 14.86 -0.79
N LYS A 219 -28.53 15.20 -0.45
CA LYS A 219 -29.06 15.15 0.93
C LYS A 219 -29.67 13.82 1.35
N ASP A 220 -30.06 13.00 0.38
CA ASP A 220 -30.71 11.70 0.56
C ASP A 220 -29.73 10.54 0.74
N VAL A 221 -28.42 10.80 0.69
CA VAL A 221 -27.35 9.82 0.92
C VAL A 221 -26.60 10.11 2.21
N GLU A 222 -26.43 9.08 3.05
CA GLU A 222 -25.53 9.10 4.20
C GLU A 222 -24.08 8.86 3.74
N PHE A 223 -23.17 9.78 4.07
CA PHE A 223 -21.74 9.64 3.84
C PHE A 223 -21.03 9.22 5.12
N VAL A 224 -20.51 7.99 5.15
CA VAL A 224 -19.83 7.41 6.30
C VAL A 224 -18.33 7.45 6.09
N ILE A 225 -17.62 8.19 6.95
CA ILE A 225 -16.17 8.35 6.88
C ILE A 225 -15.54 7.59 8.04
N VAL A 226 -14.79 6.53 7.71
CA VAL A 226 -14.14 5.65 8.69
C VAL A 226 -12.63 5.86 8.67
N GLY A 227 -12.06 6.11 9.84
CA GLY A 227 -10.63 6.37 10.01
C GLY A 227 -10.32 7.52 10.97
N ASP A 228 -9.05 7.63 11.32
CA ASP A 228 -8.55 8.60 12.28
C ASP A 228 -8.42 10.01 11.69
N GLY A 229 -8.48 11.05 12.52
CA GLY A 229 -8.33 12.45 12.09
C GLY A 229 -9.64 13.22 11.84
N LYS A 230 -10.74 12.84 12.51
CA LYS A 230 -12.04 13.53 12.37
C LYS A 230 -11.97 15.01 12.78
N GLU A 231 -11.12 15.34 13.75
CA GLU A 231 -10.94 16.67 14.32
C GLU A 231 -10.32 17.69 13.35
N LEU A 232 -9.84 17.21 12.19
CA LEU A 232 -9.39 18.06 11.09
C LEU A 232 -10.56 18.74 10.34
N PHE A 233 -11.79 18.30 10.58
CA PHE A 233 -13.00 18.78 9.91
C PHE A 233 -13.97 19.35 10.95
N LYS A 234 -14.57 20.49 10.61
CA LYS A 234 -15.60 21.18 11.41
C LYS A 234 -16.77 21.50 10.51
N ASP A 235 -17.95 21.64 11.10
CA ASP A 235 -19.15 22.16 10.44
C ASP A 235 -19.48 21.45 9.11
N TYR A 236 -19.70 20.13 9.18
CA TYR A 236 -20.05 19.31 8.03
C TYR A 236 -21.57 19.06 7.91
N PRO A 237 -22.09 18.73 6.71
CA PRO A 237 -23.51 18.45 6.50
C PRO A 237 -24.08 17.36 7.43
N PRO A 238 -25.38 17.42 7.79
CA PRO A 238 -26.00 16.49 8.74
C PRO A 238 -26.04 15.04 8.26
N ASN A 239 -25.90 14.82 6.95
CA ASN A 239 -25.82 13.50 6.33
C ASN A 239 -24.39 12.95 6.24
N VAL A 240 -23.41 13.58 6.91
CA VAL A 240 -22.02 13.09 7.01
C VAL A 240 -21.76 12.57 8.43
N ARG A 241 -21.26 11.35 8.53
CA ARG A 241 -20.89 10.71 9.80
C ARG A 241 -19.43 10.29 9.83
N PHE A 242 -18.64 10.94 10.69
CA PHE A 242 -17.28 10.52 11.01
C PHE A 242 -17.30 9.47 12.13
N VAL A 243 -16.80 8.27 11.82
CA VAL A 243 -16.79 7.13 12.75
C VAL A 243 -15.55 7.12 13.64
N GLY A 244 -14.40 7.56 13.12
CA GLY A 244 -13.11 7.38 13.78
C GLY A 244 -12.45 6.04 13.45
N LYS A 245 -11.40 5.68 14.19
CA LYS A 245 -10.71 4.39 14.06
C LYS A 245 -11.56 3.27 14.65
N VAL A 246 -11.69 2.17 13.92
CA VAL A 246 -12.51 1.01 14.30
C VAL A 246 -11.68 -0.28 14.30
N PRO A 247 -12.05 -1.28 15.11
CA PRO A 247 -11.34 -2.56 15.15
C PRO A 247 -11.59 -3.42 13.89
N SER A 248 -12.72 -3.22 13.21
CA SER A 248 -13.10 -3.96 12.02
C SER A 248 -13.85 -3.07 11.04
N LEU A 249 -13.56 -3.24 9.74
CA LEU A 249 -14.25 -2.56 8.65
C LEU A 249 -15.44 -3.38 8.11
N HIS A 250 -15.59 -4.65 8.52
CA HIS A 250 -16.58 -5.57 7.95
C HIS A 250 -18.01 -5.04 8.03
N GLU A 251 -18.44 -4.55 9.19
CA GLU A 251 -19.80 -4.04 9.38
C GLU A 251 -20.04 -2.77 8.55
N TYR A 252 -19.05 -1.90 8.42
CA TYR A 252 -19.17 -0.67 7.64
C TYR A 252 -19.23 -0.93 6.13
N TYR A 253 -18.44 -1.87 5.62
CA TYR A 253 -18.57 -2.31 4.23
C TYR A 253 -19.87 -3.08 3.98
N LYS A 254 -20.31 -3.92 4.93
CA LYS A 254 -21.59 -4.63 4.83
C LYS A 254 -22.77 -3.67 4.73
N GLU A 255 -22.71 -2.58 5.47
CA GLU A 255 -23.74 -1.56 5.51
C GLU A 255 -23.71 -0.57 4.33
N ALA A 256 -22.57 -0.45 3.63
CA ALA A 256 -22.40 0.50 2.54
C ALA A 256 -22.97 -0.02 1.22
N ASP A 257 -23.64 0.85 0.49
CA ASP A 257 -24.12 0.59 -0.87
C ASP A 257 -23.02 0.84 -1.91
N VAL A 258 -22.19 1.85 -1.67
CA VAL A 258 -21.10 2.24 -2.57
C VAL A 258 -19.90 2.74 -1.79
N CYS A 259 -18.71 2.46 -2.32
CA CYS A 259 -17.49 3.15 -1.88
C CYS A 259 -17.31 4.45 -2.66
N PHE A 260 -17.18 5.57 -1.94
CA PHE A 260 -17.00 6.88 -2.55
C PHE A 260 -15.58 7.38 -2.33
N ILE A 261 -14.75 7.32 -3.37
CA ILE A 261 -13.29 7.50 -3.30
C ILE A 261 -12.85 8.60 -4.28
N PRO A 262 -13.16 9.89 -4.01
CA PRO A 262 -12.84 11.01 -4.89
C PRO A 262 -11.37 11.48 -4.72
N LEU A 263 -10.40 10.60 -4.96
CA LEU A 263 -8.99 10.95 -4.81
C LEU A 263 -8.53 11.91 -5.93
N THR A 264 -7.81 12.97 -5.59
CA THR A 264 -7.20 13.91 -6.56
C THR A 264 -5.69 13.71 -6.71
N THR A 265 -5.06 13.10 -5.71
CA THR A 265 -3.62 12.94 -5.59
C THR A 265 -3.26 11.58 -4.97
N GLY A 266 -1.96 11.29 -4.93
CA GLY A 266 -1.40 10.01 -4.47
C GLY A 266 -0.59 9.33 -5.57
N THR A 267 0.03 8.20 -5.26
CA THR A 267 0.78 7.38 -6.21
C THR A 267 0.46 5.91 -5.97
N GLY A 268 0.83 5.04 -6.92
CA GLY A 268 0.66 3.59 -6.80
C GLY A 268 -0.78 3.10 -6.75
N VAL A 269 -0.95 1.81 -6.50
CA VAL A 269 -2.27 1.18 -6.41
C VAL A 269 -3.01 1.62 -5.14
N LYS A 270 -4.26 2.06 -5.27
CA LYS A 270 -5.08 2.48 -4.13
C LYS A 270 -5.76 1.26 -3.50
N THR A 271 -5.16 0.74 -2.41
CA THR A 271 -5.66 -0.46 -1.72
C THR A 271 -7.13 -0.36 -1.33
N LYS A 272 -7.60 0.84 -0.94
CA LYS A 272 -9.03 1.08 -0.63
C LYS A 272 -9.99 0.74 -1.76
N VAL A 273 -9.59 0.95 -3.03
CA VAL A 273 -10.42 0.57 -4.19
C VAL A 273 -10.50 -0.94 -4.28
N LEU A 274 -9.36 -1.64 -4.15
CA LEU A 274 -9.32 -3.10 -4.16
C LEU A 274 -10.04 -3.73 -2.96
N GLU A 275 -9.97 -3.11 -1.78
CA GLU A 275 -10.74 -3.53 -0.59
C GLU A 275 -12.23 -3.44 -0.87
N CYS A 276 -12.72 -2.30 -1.38
CA CYS A 276 -14.13 -2.15 -1.78
C CYS A 276 -14.57 -3.22 -2.78
N MET A 277 -13.78 -3.43 -3.83
CA MET A 277 -14.03 -4.45 -4.83
C MET A 277 -14.06 -5.87 -4.22
N ALA A 278 -13.17 -6.16 -3.26
CA ALA A 278 -13.16 -7.44 -2.54
C ALA A 278 -14.46 -7.64 -1.74
N TYR A 279 -14.99 -6.60 -1.10
CA TYR A 279 -16.28 -6.67 -0.40
C TYR A 279 -17.50 -6.74 -1.32
N GLY A 280 -17.33 -6.65 -2.65
CA GLY A 280 -18.43 -6.57 -3.59
C GLY A 280 -19.09 -5.19 -3.65
N ARG A 281 -18.36 -4.14 -3.27
CA ARG A 281 -18.87 -2.77 -3.28
C ARG A 281 -18.50 -2.05 -4.56
N PRO A 282 -19.49 -1.51 -5.29
CA PRO A 282 -19.21 -0.61 -6.39
C PRO A 282 -18.44 0.59 -5.88
N VAL A 283 -17.68 1.22 -6.76
CA VAL A 283 -16.76 2.30 -6.44
C VAL A 283 -17.05 3.49 -7.34
N ILE A 284 -17.46 4.60 -6.73
CA ILE A 284 -17.47 5.91 -7.40
C ILE A 284 -16.12 6.56 -7.11
N THR A 285 -15.35 6.84 -8.15
CA THR A 285 -13.98 7.31 -8.02
C THR A 285 -13.54 8.14 -9.23
N THR A 286 -12.27 8.51 -9.26
CA THR A 286 -11.67 9.34 -10.30
C THR A 286 -10.64 8.53 -11.07
N LYS A 287 -10.16 9.05 -12.21
CA LYS A 287 -8.99 8.48 -12.90
C LYS A 287 -7.78 8.31 -11.98
N LYS A 288 -7.62 9.18 -10.99
CA LYS A 288 -6.52 9.07 -10.01
C LYS A 288 -6.76 7.97 -8.97
N GLY A 289 -8.02 7.72 -8.60
CA GLY A 289 -8.38 6.65 -7.67
C GLY A 289 -8.10 5.25 -8.22
N ILE A 290 -8.19 5.06 -9.53
CA ILE A 290 -7.88 3.80 -10.20
C ILE A 290 -6.46 3.72 -10.78
N GLU A 291 -5.60 4.69 -10.49
CA GLU A 291 -4.20 4.68 -10.96
C GLU A 291 -3.48 3.38 -10.56
N GLY A 292 -2.79 2.77 -11.51
CA GLY A 292 -2.06 1.51 -11.32
C GLY A 292 -2.92 0.23 -11.39
N LEU A 293 -4.24 0.37 -11.61
CA LEU A 293 -5.17 -0.74 -11.86
C LEU A 293 -5.49 -0.80 -13.36
N HIS A 294 -5.03 -1.85 -14.03
CA HIS A 294 -5.20 -1.99 -15.49
C HIS A 294 -6.59 -2.52 -15.82
N ASP A 295 -7.25 -1.93 -16.83
CA ASP A 295 -8.56 -2.34 -17.34
C ASP A 295 -9.71 -2.30 -16.31
N VAL A 296 -9.48 -1.72 -15.14
CA VAL A 296 -10.47 -1.70 -14.05
C VAL A 296 -11.68 -0.82 -14.40
N GLU A 297 -11.49 0.21 -15.24
CA GLU A 297 -12.56 1.08 -15.71
C GLU A 297 -13.59 0.38 -16.61
N LYS A 298 -13.29 -0.83 -17.08
CA LYS A 298 -14.21 -1.64 -17.90
C LYS A 298 -15.13 -2.52 -17.06
N LEU A 299 -14.89 -2.59 -15.75
CA LEU A 299 -15.68 -3.42 -14.85
C LEU A 299 -17.00 -2.72 -14.49
N ASP A 300 -18.12 -3.45 -14.58
CA ASP A 300 -19.36 -3.04 -13.96
C ASP A 300 -19.15 -2.77 -12.46
N GLY A 301 -19.72 -1.69 -11.95
CA GLY A 301 -19.51 -1.20 -10.59
C GLY A 301 -18.35 -0.23 -10.41
N ILE A 302 -17.57 0.10 -11.44
CA ILE A 302 -16.59 1.21 -11.40
C ILE A 302 -17.17 2.43 -12.11
N TYR A 303 -17.53 3.44 -11.32
CA TYR A 303 -18.07 4.69 -11.82
C TYR A 303 -17.01 5.78 -11.76
N LEU A 304 -16.54 6.22 -12.92
CA LEU A 304 -15.55 7.27 -13.02
C LEU A 304 -16.22 8.62 -13.16
N ILE A 305 -15.76 9.54 -12.33
CA ILE A 305 -16.02 10.96 -12.42
C ILE A 305 -14.85 11.60 -13.15
N GLY A 306 -15.15 12.61 -13.97
CA GLY A 306 -14.20 13.36 -14.77
C GLY A 306 -13.21 14.15 -13.90
N PRO A 307 -13.09 15.49 -14.04
CA PRO A 307 -12.29 16.28 -13.12
C PRO A 307 -12.73 15.98 -11.69
N ALA A 308 -11.77 15.64 -10.83
CA ALA A 308 -12.08 15.17 -9.49
C ALA A 308 -12.80 16.22 -8.63
N GLU A 309 -12.72 17.49 -9.03
CA GLU A 309 -13.35 18.64 -8.41
C GLU A 309 -14.77 18.94 -8.92
N ASP A 310 -15.28 18.20 -9.91
CA ASP A 310 -16.62 18.42 -10.48
C ASP A 310 -17.73 17.87 -9.57
N ILE A 311 -18.10 18.69 -8.59
CA ILE A 311 -19.17 18.39 -7.61
C ILE A 311 -20.51 18.10 -8.29
N SER A 312 -20.79 18.75 -9.43
CA SER A 312 -22.06 18.59 -10.14
C SER A 312 -22.16 17.21 -10.78
N GLU A 313 -21.06 16.69 -11.35
CA GLU A 313 -21.00 15.35 -11.92
C GLU A 313 -21.24 14.27 -10.85
N TYR A 314 -20.61 14.42 -9.67
CA TYR A 314 -20.89 13.52 -8.53
C TYR A 314 -22.36 13.54 -8.13
N ALA A 315 -22.95 14.72 -7.95
CA ALA A 315 -24.34 14.86 -7.55
C ALA A 315 -25.30 14.27 -8.59
N TYR A 316 -25.03 14.53 -9.88
CA TYR A 316 -25.80 13.96 -10.99
C TYR A 316 -25.73 12.44 -11.01
N LEU A 317 -24.53 11.86 -10.87
CA LEU A 317 -24.37 10.41 -10.82
C LEU A 317 -25.11 9.82 -9.62
N MET A 318 -24.85 10.32 -8.41
CA MET A 318 -25.44 9.76 -7.18
C MET A 318 -26.97 9.86 -7.17
N GLY A 319 -27.55 10.92 -7.73
CA GLY A 319 -29.01 11.08 -7.81
C GLY A 319 -29.71 10.14 -8.80
N ARG A 320 -28.97 9.54 -9.76
CA ARG A 320 -29.52 8.66 -10.80
C ARG A 320 -29.03 7.22 -10.70
N LEU A 321 -27.96 6.97 -9.94
CA LEU A 321 -27.34 5.67 -9.84
C LEU A 321 -28.28 4.69 -9.14
N VAL A 322 -28.69 3.66 -9.89
CA VAL A 322 -29.38 2.49 -9.37
C VAL A 322 -28.38 1.34 -9.41
N LEU A 323 -28.18 0.71 -8.26
CA LEU A 323 -27.15 -0.32 -8.12
C LEU A 323 -27.64 -1.66 -8.64
N ASN A 324 -26.71 -2.47 -9.16
CA ASN A 324 -26.93 -3.87 -9.48
C ASN A 324 -26.52 -4.76 -8.29
N LYS A 325 -27.25 -5.85 -8.04
CA LYS A 325 -26.94 -6.82 -6.96
C LYS A 325 -25.63 -7.59 -7.19
N GLN A 326 -25.15 -7.69 -8.43
CA GLN A 326 -24.12 -8.66 -8.83
C GLN A 326 -22.80 -8.00 -9.30
N TYR A 327 -21.98 -7.52 -8.36
CA TYR A 327 -20.63 -7.02 -8.67
C TYR A 327 -19.53 -8.08 -8.47
N HIS A 328 -19.78 -9.32 -8.91
CA HIS A 328 -18.81 -10.43 -8.77
C HIS A 328 -17.52 -10.18 -9.57
N ASN A 329 -17.64 -9.54 -10.73
CA ASN A 329 -16.52 -9.15 -11.58
C ASN A 329 -15.47 -8.29 -10.83
N LEU A 330 -15.90 -7.44 -9.89
CA LEU A 330 -14.99 -6.65 -9.05
C LEU A 330 -14.14 -7.56 -8.17
N ARG A 331 -14.76 -8.53 -7.50
CA ARG A 331 -14.05 -9.47 -6.63
C ARG A 331 -13.18 -10.42 -7.44
N GLU A 332 -13.65 -10.89 -8.60
CA GLU A 332 -12.87 -11.72 -9.51
C GLU A 332 -11.60 -11.00 -9.98
N TYR A 333 -11.69 -9.73 -10.35
CA TYR A 333 -10.53 -8.91 -10.69
C TYR A 333 -9.53 -8.87 -9.54
N VAL A 334 -9.99 -8.65 -8.30
CA VAL A 334 -9.13 -8.67 -7.11
C VAL A 334 -8.49 -10.05 -6.92
N MET A 335 -9.27 -11.13 -7.02
CA MET A 335 -8.78 -12.50 -6.87
C MET A 335 -7.71 -12.85 -7.89
N GLU A 336 -7.91 -12.48 -9.16
CA GLU A 336 -7.00 -12.81 -10.24
C GLU A 336 -5.72 -11.97 -10.21
N LYS A 337 -5.85 -10.64 -10.01
CA LYS A 337 -4.74 -9.69 -10.19
C LYS A 337 -4.07 -9.25 -8.90
N HIS A 338 -4.76 -9.36 -7.77
CA HIS A 338 -4.36 -8.75 -6.50
C HIS A 338 -4.52 -9.64 -5.26
N SER A 339 -4.93 -10.90 -5.37
CA SER A 339 -4.99 -11.81 -4.21
C SER A 339 -3.60 -12.08 -3.64
N VAL A 340 -3.55 -12.43 -2.35
CA VAL A 340 -2.32 -12.95 -1.73
C VAL A 340 -1.78 -14.12 -2.55
N ASN A 341 -2.63 -15.04 -2.99
CA ASN A 341 -2.21 -16.19 -3.79
C ASN A 341 -1.59 -15.81 -5.15
N SER A 342 -2.21 -14.91 -5.91
CA SER A 342 -1.69 -14.42 -7.19
C SER A 342 -0.32 -13.73 -7.03
N ILE A 343 -0.20 -12.86 -6.02
CA ILE A 343 1.05 -12.15 -5.73
C ILE A 343 2.14 -13.10 -5.21
N CYS A 344 1.80 -14.04 -4.31
CA CYS A 344 2.74 -15.04 -3.81
C CYS A 344 3.35 -15.85 -4.94
N ARG A 345 2.56 -16.26 -5.94
CA ARG A 345 3.06 -17.03 -7.10
C ARG A 345 4.14 -16.26 -7.85
N SER A 346 3.91 -14.97 -8.11
CA SER A 346 4.86 -14.09 -8.79
C SER A 346 6.15 -13.93 -7.98
N LEU A 347 6.02 -13.69 -6.67
CA LEU A 347 7.16 -13.54 -5.76
C LEU A 347 8.00 -14.83 -5.66
N LEU A 348 7.35 -16.00 -5.53
CA LEU A 348 8.04 -17.29 -5.40
C LEU A 348 8.80 -17.65 -6.68
N LEU A 349 8.28 -17.32 -7.86
CA LEU A 349 9.01 -17.49 -9.12
C LEU A 349 10.28 -16.63 -9.18
N LEU A 350 10.20 -15.37 -8.74
CA LEU A 350 11.36 -14.48 -8.63
C LEU A 350 12.41 -14.99 -7.63
N VAL A 351 11.96 -15.65 -6.57
CA VAL A 351 12.82 -16.16 -5.50
C VAL A 351 13.32 -17.57 -5.80
N LYS A 352 12.75 -18.30 -6.76
CA LYS A 352 13.33 -19.53 -7.31
C LYS A 352 14.46 -19.20 -8.28
N ASN A 353 14.20 -18.32 -9.25
CA ASN A 353 15.18 -17.89 -10.26
C ASN A 353 16.31 -17.07 -9.67
#